data_AF-A0A968ZLC7-F1
#
_entry.id   AF-A0A968ZLC7-F1
#
_cell.length_a   1.000
_cell.length_b   1.000
_cell.length_c   1.000
_cell.angle_alpha   90.00
_cell.angle_beta   90.00
_cell.angle_gamma   90.00
#
_symmetry.space_group_name_H-M   'P 1'
#
loop_
_entity.id
_entity.type
_entity.pdbx_description
1 polymer ?
#
loop_
_entity_poly.entity_id
_entity_poly.type
_entity_poly.pdbx_seq_one_letter_code
_entity_poly.pdbx_strand_id
1 'polypeptide(L)'
;MEPILIISNLLLVGLTGTYAWLTHKNVKQLQQESQYYRSVVEKQLRFTSQPHLYWDLRPTAANGLSSLAVNGTSDDSDGNHDLALEVFNISNVPAYDVHVSLIGAYTEERLGIATFLRTHVQSRHRKYPLQPDKVGYYGVRNALRLSLLPTQQKIILTLPFPIRPIDVYTLVQYRELSGANYYQVCCFSAIDESGAYRANIFDPAEVQATERLHLFDLEDFVLPNVPVDGKAELEESPKEDWPYYLADFIDLWNHSISSRLIIDAPAPAAAESPVKATYDF
;
A
#
# COMPACT_ATOMS: atom_id res chain seq x y z
N MET A 1 -0.87 72.66 -34.56
CA MET A 1 -0.94 71.27 -35.09
C MET A 1 -0.22 70.25 -34.20
N GLU A 2 0.81 70.64 -33.44
CA GLU A 2 1.56 69.75 -32.53
C GLU A 2 0.76 69.06 -31.40
N PRO A 3 -0.21 69.70 -30.69
CA PRO A 3 -0.88 69.04 -29.57
C PRO A 3 -1.80 67.89 -29.99
N ILE A 4 -2.37 67.94 -31.20
CA ILE A 4 -3.24 66.88 -31.74
C ILE A 4 -2.42 65.61 -32.04
N LEU A 5 -1.20 65.78 -32.54
CA LEU A 5 -0.26 64.69 -32.80
C LEU A 5 0.18 64.00 -31.51
N ILE A 6 0.44 64.77 -30.44
CA ILE A 6 0.81 64.23 -29.13
C ILE A 6 -0.34 63.42 -28.54
N ILE A 7 -1.57 63.95 -28.56
CA ILE A 7 -2.76 63.26 -28.04
C ILE A 7 -3.04 61.96 -28.84
N SER A 8 -2.90 62.00 -30.16
CA SER A 8 -3.10 60.83 -31.02
C SER A 8 -2.07 59.73 -30.76
N ASN A 9 -0.78 60.08 -30.58
CA ASN A 9 0.26 59.11 -30.20
C ASN A 9 0.01 58.51 -28.81
N LEU A 10 -0.45 59.31 -27.85
CA LEU A 10 -0.75 58.84 -26.50
C LEU A 10 -1.94 57.86 -26.49
N LEU A 11 -2.96 58.13 -27.30
CA LEU A 11 -4.08 57.22 -27.54
C LEU A 11 -3.63 55.92 -28.21
N LEU A 12 -2.73 56.00 -29.19
CA LEU A 12 -2.18 54.83 -29.88
C LEU A 12 -1.38 53.95 -28.92
N VAL A 13 -0.52 54.54 -28.08
CA VAL A 13 0.25 53.81 -27.06
C VAL A 13 -0.67 53.20 -26.00
N GLY A 14 -1.72 53.92 -25.58
CA GLY A 14 -2.72 53.41 -24.65
C GLY A 14 -3.50 52.22 -25.22
N LEU A 15 -3.93 52.30 -26.48
CA LEU A 15 -4.65 51.22 -27.17
C LEU A 15 -3.76 50.00 -27.41
N THR A 16 -2.52 50.21 -27.86
CA THR A 16 -1.57 49.12 -28.08
C THR A 16 -1.15 48.46 -26.76
N GLY A 17 -0.95 49.24 -25.70
CA GLY A 17 -0.64 48.72 -24.35
C GLY A 17 -1.78 47.90 -23.75
N THR A 18 -3.03 48.37 -23.86
CA THR A 18 -4.21 47.63 -23.38
C THR A 18 -4.45 46.35 -24.20
N TYR A 19 -4.27 46.41 -25.53
CA TYR A 19 -4.33 45.23 -26.39
C TYR A 19 -3.24 44.19 -26.04
N ALA A 20 -2.00 44.62 -25.86
CA ALA A 20 -0.89 43.75 -25.46
C ALA A 20 -1.12 43.12 -24.08
N TRP A 21 -1.67 43.88 -23.13
CA TRP A 21 -2.00 43.37 -21.81
C TRP A 21 -3.13 42.34 -21.84
N LEU A 22 -4.21 42.62 -22.58
CA LEU A 22 -5.33 41.67 -22.74
C LEU A 22 -4.90 40.39 -23.44
N THR A 23 -4.10 40.49 -24.51
CA THR A 23 -3.58 39.32 -25.22
C THR A 23 -2.65 38.51 -24.32
N HIS A 24 -1.74 39.13 -23.57
CA HIS A 24 -0.89 38.43 -22.61
C HIS A 24 -1.68 37.71 -21.52
N LYS A 25 -2.73 38.35 -20.98
CA LYS A 25 -3.62 37.74 -19.98
C LYS A 25 -4.33 36.52 -20.56
N ASN A 26 -4.89 36.64 -21.77
CA ASN A 26 -5.58 35.54 -22.44
C ASN A 26 -4.63 34.38 -22.77
N VAL A 27 -3.42 34.67 -23.25
CA VAL A 27 -2.42 33.63 -23.55
C VAL A 27 -2.00 32.89 -22.27
N LYS A 28 -1.77 33.60 -21.17
CA LYS A 28 -1.45 32.95 -19.88
C LYS A 28 -2.60 32.07 -19.39
N GLN A 29 -3.83 32.54 -19.49
CA GLN A 29 -4.99 31.75 -19.11
C GLN A 29 -5.12 30.49 -19.98
N LEU A 30 -4.98 30.62 -21.30
CA LEU A 30 -4.99 29.47 -22.22
C LEU A 30 -3.86 28.48 -21.93
N GLN A 31 -2.67 28.95 -21.56
CA GLN A 31 -1.57 28.07 -21.18
C GLN A 31 -1.89 27.29 -19.90
N GLN A 32 -2.48 27.94 -18.90
CA GLN A 32 -2.90 27.29 -17.65
C GLN A 32 -4.00 26.26 -17.90
N GLU A 33 -5.03 26.62 -18.67
CA GLU A 33 -6.10 25.71 -19.07
C GLU A 33 -5.54 24.53 -19.88
N SER A 34 -4.63 24.77 -20.83
CA SER A 34 -4.00 23.71 -21.61
C SER A 34 -3.18 22.75 -20.75
N GLN A 35 -2.40 23.26 -19.78
CA GLN A 35 -1.67 22.43 -18.82
C GLN A 35 -2.62 21.60 -17.97
N TYR A 36 -3.71 22.20 -17.49
CA TYR A 36 -4.75 21.49 -16.74
C TYR A 36 -5.35 20.35 -17.56
N TYR A 37 -5.82 20.61 -18.78
CA TYR A 37 -6.40 19.58 -19.65
C TYR A 37 -5.41 18.47 -19.98
N ARG A 38 -4.14 18.81 -20.27
CA ARG A 38 -3.09 17.80 -20.49
C ARG A 38 -2.92 16.90 -19.27
N SER A 39 -2.87 17.47 -18.07
CA SER A 39 -2.73 16.69 -16.84
C SER A 39 -3.92 15.76 -16.59
N VAL A 40 -5.14 16.20 -16.90
CA VAL A 40 -6.36 15.39 -16.75
C VAL A 40 -6.36 14.24 -17.76
N VAL A 41 -6.06 14.54 -19.03
CA VAL A 41 -5.98 13.54 -20.10
C VAL A 41 -4.88 12.52 -19.79
N GLU A 42 -3.72 12.95 -19.33
CA GLU A 42 -2.63 12.06 -18.96
C GLU A 42 -3.02 11.15 -17.80
N LYS A 43 -3.62 11.68 -16.73
CA LYS A 43 -4.13 10.87 -15.62
C LYS A 43 -5.16 9.85 -16.10
N GLN A 44 -6.09 10.27 -16.96
CA GLN A 44 -7.12 9.37 -17.50
C GLN A 44 -6.50 8.28 -18.38
N LEU A 45 -5.51 8.62 -19.21
CA LEU A 45 -4.75 7.65 -20.00
C LEU A 45 -4.00 6.65 -19.11
N ARG A 46 -3.37 7.12 -18.02
CA ARG A 46 -2.71 6.23 -17.05
C ARG A 46 -3.71 5.29 -16.35
N PHE A 47 -4.89 5.78 -15.95
CA PHE A 47 -5.95 4.92 -15.40
C PHE A 47 -6.49 3.89 -16.39
N THR A 48 -6.47 4.19 -17.69
CA THR A 48 -6.89 3.25 -18.72
C THR A 48 -5.81 2.27 -19.16
N SER A 49 -4.53 2.58 -18.92
CA SER A 49 -3.40 1.77 -19.42
C SER A 49 -2.72 0.92 -18.35
N GLN A 50 -2.79 1.34 -17.08
CA GLN A 50 -2.11 0.68 -15.98
C GLN A 50 -3.10 0.13 -14.96
N PRO A 51 -2.80 -1.00 -14.31
CA PRO A 51 -3.56 -1.46 -13.16
C PRO A 51 -3.37 -0.49 -11.98
N HIS A 52 -4.47 -0.13 -11.33
CA HIS A 52 -4.48 0.71 -10.12
C HIS A 52 -5.20 -0.04 -9.03
N LEU A 53 -4.48 -0.39 -7.97
CA LEU A 53 -5.04 -1.07 -6.82
C LEU A 53 -5.26 -0.06 -5.70
N TYR A 54 -6.45 -0.13 -5.11
CA TYR A 54 -6.80 0.50 -3.86
C TYR A 54 -6.87 -0.59 -2.80
N TRP A 55 -6.43 -0.33 -1.57
CA TRP A 55 -6.70 -1.25 -0.48
C TRP A 55 -6.97 -0.51 0.82
N ASP A 56 -7.81 -1.13 1.64
CA ASP A 56 -8.32 -0.56 2.87
C ASP A 56 -8.45 -1.66 3.92
N LEU A 57 -8.21 -1.30 5.18
CA LEU A 57 -8.22 -2.24 6.28
C LEU A 57 -9.49 -2.06 7.11
N ARG A 58 -10.29 -3.11 7.22
CA ARG A 58 -11.57 -3.10 7.92
C ARG A 58 -11.67 -4.18 8.99
N PRO A 59 -12.35 -3.92 10.11
CA PRO A 59 -12.74 -4.97 11.03
C PRO A 59 -13.82 -5.85 10.39
N THR A 60 -13.68 -7.18 10.49
CA THR A 60 -14.57 -8.15 9.84
C THR A 60 -16.01 -8.08 10.35
N ALA A 61 -16.23 -7.55 11.56
CA ALA A 61 -17.57 -7.32 12.12
C ALA A 61 -18.38 -6.19 11.44
N ALA A 62 -17.75 -5.33 10.63
CA ALA A 62 -18.43 -4.18 10.02
C ALA A 62 -19.28 -4.53 8.79
N ASN A 63 -19.06 -5.70 8.18
CA ASN A 63 -19.89 -6.23 7.09
C ASN A 63 -20.45 -7.56 7.56
N GLY A 64 -21.78 -7.72 7.65
CA GLY A 64 -22.49 -8.89 8.18
C GLY A 64 -22.31 -10.22 7.42
N LEU A 65 -21.09 -10.56 7.01
CA LEU A 65 -20.67 -11.82 6.39
C LEU A 65 -20.17 -12.84 7.43
N SER A 66 -20.57 -12.68 8.70
CA SER A 66 -20.56 -13.77 9.69
C SER A 66 -21.90 -14.49 9.67
N SER A 67 -22.17 -15.28 8.62
CA SER A 67 -23.35 -16.13 8.53
C SER A 67 -23.03 -17.55 8.06
N LEU A 68 -21.87 -18.08 8.45
CA LEU A 68 -21.56 -19.51 8.37
C LEU A 68 -20.85 -20.04 9.63
N ALA A 69 -21.09 -19.43 10.79
CA ALA A 69 -20.84 -20.09 12.08
C ALA A 69 -22.08 -20.93 12.42
N VAL A 70 -22.02 -22.22 12.06
CA VAL A 70 -23.00 -23.22 12.50
C VAL A 70 -22.77 -23.50 13.99
N ASN A 71 -23.80 -23.21 14.78
CA ASN A 71 -24.08 -23.66 16.15
C ASN A 71 -23.07 -23.28 17.27
N GLY A 72 -23.55 -22.43 18.19
CA GLY A 72 -23.09 -22.45 19.58
C GLY A 72 -23.10 -21.08 20.25
N THR A 73 -24.16 -20.84 21.04
CA THR A 73 -24.17 -20.03 22.28
C THR A 73 -23.52 -18.64 22.26
N SER A 74 -24.39 -17.64 22.31
CA SER A 74 -24.10 -16.26 22.71
C SER A 74 -23.34 -16.20 24.04
N ASP A 75 -22.07 -15.88 23.96
CA ASP A 75 -21.28 -15.36 25.07
C ASP A 75 -20.37 -14.28 24.45
N ASP A 76 -20.58 -13.03 24.84
CA ASP A 76 -19.78 -11.85 24.44
C ASP A 76 -18.35 -11.89 25.05
N SER A 77 -17.73 -13.08 25.09
CA SER A 77 -16.42 -13.34 25.69
C SER A 77 -15.34 -13.78 24.70
N ASP A 78 -15.66 -13.93 23.41
CA ASP A 78 -14.67 -14.07 22.34
C ASP A 78 -14.65 -12.80 21.49
N GLY A 79 -13.79 -11.86 21.88
CA GLY A 79 -13.50 -10.64 21.13
C GLY A 79 -12.91 -10.98 19.78
N ASN A 80 -13.76 -11.10 18.76
CA ASN A 80 -13.32 -11.47 17.42
C ASN A 80 -12.40 -10.38 16.85
N HIS A 81 -11.09 -10.59 16.93
CA HIS A 81 -10.04 -9.65 16.51
C HIS A 81 -9.85 -9.62 14.98
N ASP A 82 -10.77 -10.25 14.24
CA ASP A 82 -10.69 -10.42 12.80
C ASP A 82 -10.58 -9.06 12.08
N LEU A 83 -9.44 -8.89 11.41
CA LEU A 83 -9.20 -7.83 10.46
C LEU A 83 -9.28 -8.40 9.05
N ALA A 84 -9.77 -7.59 8.13
CA ALA A 84 -9.82 -7.91 6.72
C ALA A 84 -9.18 -6.78 5.91
N LEU A 85 -8.28 -7.14 5.00
CA LEU A 85 -7.77 -6.24 3.99
C LEU A 85 -8.64 -6.36 2.74
N GLU A 86 -9.31 -5.28 2.37
CA GLU A 86 -9.98 -5.16 1.09
C GLU A 86 -8.96 -4.68 0.06
N VAL A 87 -8.78 -5.40 -1.05
CA VAL A 87 -7.98 -4.95 -2.19
C VAL A 87 -8.91 -4.84 -3.39
N PHE A 88 -8.98 -3.67 -3.98
CA PHE A 88 -9.88 -3.32 -5.07
C PHE A 88 -9.09 -2.85 -6.29
N ASN A 89 -9.30 -3.48 -7.43
CA ASN A 89 -8.76 -2.97 -8.69
C ASN A 89 -9.72 -1.91 -9.26
N ILE A 90 -9.40 -0.63 -9.04
CA ILE A 90 -10.20 0.50 -9.53
C ILE A 90 -10.00 0.77 -11.03
N SER A 91 -9.04 0.11 -11.66
CA SER A 91 -8.66 0.39 -13.04
C SER A 91 -9.48 -0.39 -14.07
N ASN A 92 -9.31 0.02 -15.32
CA ASN A 92 -9.89 -0.66 -16.49
C ASN A 92 -8.96 -1.75 -17.06
N VAL A 93 -7.87 -2.10 -16.35
CA VAL A 93 -6.92 -3.15 -16.75
C VAL A 93 -6.78 -4.18 -15.61
N PRO A 94 -6.77 -5.48 -15.91
CA PRO A 94 -6.54 -6.49 -14.88
C PRO A 94 -5.13 -6.36 -14.27
N ALA A 95 -5.01 -6.66 -12.98
CA ALA A 95 -3.72 -6.77 -12.31
C ALA A 95 -3.33 -8.25 -12.21
N TYR A 96 -2.12 -8.59 -12.65
CA TYR A 96 -1.59 -9.96 -12.65
C TYR A 96 -0.61 -10.16 -11.51
N ASP A 97 -0.48 -11.41 -11.04
CA ASP A 97 0.49 -11.81 -10.01
C ASP A 97 0.51 -10.84 -8.81
N VAL A 98 -0.68 -10.57 -8.27
CA VAL A 98 -0.87 -9.67 -7.13
C VAL A 98 -0.34 -10.37 -5.89
N HIS A 99 0.69 -9.79 -5.29
CA HIS A 99 1.34 -10.27 -4.09
C HIS A 99 1.14 -9.25 -2.99
N VAL A 100 0.47 -9.67 -1.92
CA VAL A 100 0.15 -8.84 -0.76
C VAL A 100 0.98 -9.37 0.41
N SER A 101 1.98 -8.60 0.82
CA SER A 101 2.81 -8.86 1.99
C SER A 101 2.34 -7.98 3.14
N LEU A 102 2.23 -8.55 4.33
CA LEU A 102 1.54 -7.96 5.47
C LEU A 102 2.38 -8.14 6.71
N ILE A 103 2.42 -7.14 7.58
CA ILE A 103 3.06 -7.21 8.89
C ILE A 103 2.14 -6.53 9.90
N GLY A 104 1.63 -7.30 10.87
CA GLY A 104 0.98 -6.75 12.05
C GLY A 104 2.03 -6.45 13.11
N ALA A 105 2.20 -5.19 13.47
CA ALA A 105 3.17 -4.74 14.47
C ALA A 105 2.52 -4.56 15.85
N TYR A 106 3.25 -4.96 16.88
CA TYR A 106 2.85 -4.95 18.28
C TYR A 106 3.92 -4.23 19.11
N THR A 107 3.51 -3.58 20.18
CA THR A 107 4.43 -2.93 21.14
C THR A 107 4.58 -3.75 22.41
N GLU A 108 5.76 -3.67 23.03
CA GLU A 108 6.02 -4.27 24.35
C GLU A 108 5.14 -3.70 25.46
N GLU A 109 4.66 -2.46 25.33
CA GLU A 109 3.81 -1.80 26.32
C GLU A 109 2.46 -2.53 26.52
N ARG A 110 1.87 -3.06 25.45
CA ARG A 110 0.59 -3.78 25.53
C ARG A 110 0.79 -5.26 25.87
N LEU A 111 1.79 -5.89 25.25
CA LEU A 111 2.08 -7.30 25.46
C LEU A 111 3.58 -7.53 25.28
N GLY A 112 4.26 -7.90 26.36
CA GLY A 112 5.70 -8.18 26.29
C GLY A 112 6.02 -9.34 25.34
N ILE A 113 7.12 -9.21 24.60
CA ILE A 113 7.58 -10.19 23.59
C ILE A 113 7.59 -11.62 24.16
N ALA A 114 8.15 -11.81 25.35
CA ALA A 114 8.26 -13.13 25.97
C ALA A 114 6.89 -13.77 26.23
N THR A 115 5.89 -12.98 26.62
CA THR A 115 4.52 -13.44 26.81
C THR A 115 3.88 -13.79 25.48
N PHE A 116 3.99 -12.92 24.47
CA PHE A 116 3.50 -13.17 23.12
C PHE A 116 4.05 -14.48 22.54
N LEU A 117 5.37 -14.67 22.60
CA LEU A 117 6.04 -15.89 22.13
C LEU A 117 5.54 -17.15 22.84
N ARG A 118 5.28 -17.07 24.15
CA ARG A 118 4.82 -18.21 24.94
C ARG A 118 3.36 -18.56 24.68
N THR A 119 2.52 -17.56 24.45
CA THR A 119 1.08 -17.73 24.26
C THR A 119 0.74 -18.09 22.82
N HIS A 120 1.33 -17.41 21.84
CA HIS A 120 0.89 -17.52 20.45
C HIS A 120 1.89 -18.25 19.54
N VAL A 121 3.17 -18.38 19.89
CA VAL A 121 4.16 -19.02 19.01
C VAL A 121 4.47 -20.45 19.44
N GLN A 122 4.53 -21.36 18.46
CA GLN A 122 4.86 -22.77 18.68
C GLN A 122 6.20 -22.92 19.43
N SER A 123 6.24 -23.77 20.46
CA SER A 123 7.40 -23.92 21.37
C SER A 123 8.75 -24.12 20.66
N ARG A 124 8.75 -24.83 19.52
CA ARG A 124 9.95 -25.09 18.72
C ARG A 124 10.51 -23.85 17.98
N HIS A 125 9.70 -22.81 17.79
CA HIS A 125 10.04 -21.61 17.01
C HIS A 125 10.26 -20.35 17.86
N ARG A 126 10.22 -20.45 19.19
CA ARG A 126 10.40 -19.33 20.14
C ARG A 126 11.82 -18.76 20.24
N LYS A 127 12.72 -19.16 19.34
CA LYS A 127 14.12 -18.70 19.27
C LYS A 127 14.36 -17.64 18.20
N TYR A 128 13.31 -17.20 17.50
CA TYR A 128 13.45 -16.21 16.44
C TYR A 128 13.92 -14.86 17.01
N PRO A 129 14.94 -14.22 16.41
CA PRO A 129 15.39 -12.90 16.83
C PRO A 129 14.36 -11.85 16.41
N LEU A 130 13.44 -11.54 17.31
CA LEU A 130 12.62 -10.33 17.21
C LEU A 130 13.53 -9.12 17.45
N GLN A 131 13.42 -8.07 16.63
CA GLN A 131 14.16 -6.81 16.85
C GLN A 131 13.66 -6.15 18.14
N PRO A 132 14.44 -6.09 19.23
CA PRO A 132 14.09 -5.24 20.37
C PRO A 132 14.44 -3.76 20.10
N ASP A 133 15.38 -3.52 19.19
CA ASP A 133 16.11 -2.26 19.04
C ASP A 133 15.34 -1.20 18.22
N LYS A 134 14.34 -1.60 17.41
CA LYS A 134 13.34 -0.67 16.86
C LYS A 134 12.23 -0.47 17.89
N VAL A 135 12.54 0.28 18.96
CA VAL A 135 11.59 0.87 19.91
C VAL A 135 10.55 -0.14 20.45
N GLY A 136 10.97 -1.36 20.80
CA GLY A 136 10.06 -2.35 21.41
C GLY A 136 8.91 -2.81 20.52
N TYR A 137 9.05 -2.71 19.19
CA TYR A 137 8.10 -3.29 18.24
C TYR A 137 8.50 -4.70 17.83
N TYR A 138 7.53 -5.60 17.78
CA TYR A 138 7.68 -6.93 17.17
C TYR A 138 6.51 -7.20 16.22
N GLY A 139 6.77 -7.95 15.16
CA GLY A 139 5.80 -8.15 14.09
C GLY A 139 5.39 -9.61 13.87
N VAL A 140 4.18 -9.80 13.38
CA VAL A 140 3.74 -11.04 12.72
C VAL A 140 3.58 -10.75 11.25
N ARG A 141 4.26 -11.51 10.39
CA ARG A 141 4.19 -11.35 8.94
C ARG A 141 3.33 -12.43 8.29
N ASN A 142 2.72 -12.09 7.17
CA ASN A 142 2.03 -13.02 6.28
C ASN A 142 2.16 -12.54 4.84
N ALA A 143 2.11 -13.45 3.89
CA ALA A 143 2.04 -13.12 2.47
C ALA A 143 0.99 -13.95 1.74
N LEU A 144 0.24 -13.29 0.86
CA LEU A 144 -0.73 -13.89 -0.03
C LEU A 144 -0.41 -13.57 -1.48
N ARG A 145 -0.56 -14.55 -2.37
CA ARG A 145 -0.42 -14.38 -3.81
C ARG A 145 -1.72 -14.72 -4.51
N LEU A 146 -2.06 -13.91 -5.50
CA LEU A 146 -3.22 -14.06 -6.37
C LEU A 146 -2.74 -13.95 -7.80
N SER A 147 -3.11 -14.92 -8.63
CA SER A 147 -2.69 -14.94 -10.03
C SER A 147 -3.27 -13.77 -10.83
N LEU A 148 -4.49 -13.35 -10.51
CA LEU A 148 -5.24 -12.34 -11.25
C LEU A 148 -6.24 -11.62 -10.33
N LEU A 149 -6.27 -10.29 -10.42
CA LEU A 149 -7.33 -9.45 -9.90
C LEU A 149 -8.00 -8.70 -11.07
N PRO A 150 -9.22 -9.11 -11.48
CA PRO A 150 -9.91 -8.50 -12.60
C PRO A 150 -10.24 -7.01 -12.37
N THR A 151 -10.58 -6.33 -13.46
CA THR A 151 -10.98 -4.92 -13.46
C THR A 151 -12.22 -4.71 -12.61
N GLN A 152 -12.26 -3.61 -11.83
CA GLN A 152 -13.42 -3.23 -11.02
C GLN A 152 -13.91 -4.34 -10.09
N GLN A 153 -13.00 -5.22 -9.64
CA GLN A 153 -13.29 -6.25 -8.66
C GLN A 153 -12.51 -6.05 -7.37
N LYS A 154 -13.18 -6.36 -6.26
CA LYS A 154 -12.59 -6.35 -4.92
C LYS A 154 -12.41 -7.77 -4.41
N ILE A 155 -11.38 -7.95 -3.62
CA ILE A 155 -11.14 -9.13 -2.81
C ILE A 155 -11.07 -8.72 -1.35
N ILE A 156 -11.50 -9.61 -0.47
CA ILE A 156 -11.46 -9.40 0.97
C ILE A 156 -10.58 -10.50 1.54
N LEU A 157 -9.50 -10.09 2.20
CA LEU A 157 -8.48 -10.98 2.73
C LEU A 157 -8.52 -10.94 4.25
N THR A 158 -9.00 -12.00 4.88
CA THR A 158 -8.96 -12.12 6.34
C THR A 158 -7.51 -12.26 6.81
N LEU A 159 -7.12 -11.44 7.78
CA LEU A 159 -5.77 -11.36 8.28
C LEU A 159 -5.60 -12.27 9.49
N PRO A 160 -4.66 -13.24 9.43
CA PRO A 160 -4.51 -14.27 10.46
C PRO A 160 -3.65 -13.78 11.63
N PHE A 161 -4.04 -12.68 12.25
CA PHE A 161 -3.32 -12.13 13.41
C PHE A 161 -3.93 -12.65 14.71
N PRO A 162 -3.12 -13.13 15.66
CA PRO A 162 -3.61 -13.76 16.90
C PRO A 162 -4.29 -12.75 17.82
N ILE A 163 -3.83 -11.51 17.78
CA ILE A 163 -4.36 -10.36 18.48
C ILE A 163 -4.32 -9.17 17.54
N ARG A 164 -5.20 -8.19 17.75
CA ARG A 164 -5.28 -6.98 16.93
C ARG A 164 -3.98 -6.16 17.03
N PRO A 165 -3.20 -6.00 15.93
CA PRO A 165 -1.96 -5.21 15.94
C PRO A 165 -2.23 -3.72 16.08
N ILE A 166 -1.24 -2.94 16.52
CA ILE A 166 -1.36 -1.47 16.61
C ILE A 166 -1.26 -0.87 15.21
N ASP A 167 -0.26 -1.33 14.47
CA ASP A 167 -0.01 -0.93 13.09
C ASP A 167 -0.03 -2.15 12.17
N VAL A 168 -0.58 -1.99 10.98
CA VAL A 168 -0.54 -3.00 9.91
C VAL A 168 0.19 -2.40 8.73
N TYR A 169 1.38 -2.91 8.46
CA TYR A 169 2.14 -2.58 7.28
C TYR A 169 1.74 -3.53 6.15
N THR A 170 1.55 -2.96 4.97
CA THR A 170 1.15 -3.67 3.77
C THR A 170 2.07 -3.28 2.63
N LEU A 171 2.55 -4.26 1.88
CA LEU A 171 3.27 -4.08 0.63
C LEU A 171 2.52 -4.87 -0.43
N VAL A 172 1.94 -4.16 -1.39
CA VAL A 172 1.22 -4.75 -2.53
C VAL A 172 2.09 -4.63 -3.75
N GLN A 173 2.38 -5.75 -4.39
CA GLN A 173 3.11 -5.80 -5.66
C GLN A 173 2.24 -6.45 -6.72
N TYR A 174 2.23 -5.91 -7.92
CA TYR A 174 1.40 -6.44 -9.01
C TYR A 174 2.06 -6.21 -10.36
N ARG A 175 1.59 -6.94 -11.37
CA ARG A 175 2.06 -6.84 -12.75
C ARG A 175 0.97 -6.31 -13.66
N GLU A 176 1.40 -5.55 -14.64
CA GLU A 176 0.62 -5.27 -15.84
C GLU A 176 0.82 -6.39 -16.87
N LEU A 177 -0.10 -6.48 -17.83
CA LEU A 177 -0.03 -7.42 -18.96
C LEU A 177 1.30 -7.36 -19.73
N SER A 178 1.90 -6.17 -19.82
CA SER A 178 3.20 -5.95 -20.47
C SER A 178 4.39 -6.57 -19.71
N GLY A 179 4.18 -6.99 -18.46
CA GLY A 179 5.20 -7.60 -17.60
C GLY A 179 5.89 -6.62 -16.65
N ALA A 180 5.58 -5.31 -16.73
CA ALA A 180 6.06 -4.32 -15.77
C ALA A 180 5.53 -4.65 -14.36
N ASN A 181 6.40 -4.56 -13.34
CA ASN A 181 6.03 -4.76 -11.94
C ASN A 181 5.90 -3.41 -11.26
N TYR A 182 4.91 -3.30 -10.40
CA TYR A 182 4.64 -2.14 -9.59
C TYR A 182 4.54 -2.55 -8.13
N TYR A 183 4.79 -1.60 -7.23
CA TYR A 183 4.65 -1.82 -5.80
C TYR A 183 4.10 -0.58 -5.12
N GLN A 184 3.44 -0.79 -3.99
CA GLN A 184 3.03 0.26 -3.07
C GLN A 184 3.05 -0.25 -1.63
N VAL A 185 3.57 0.58 -0.73
CA VAL A 185 3.64 0.37 0.71
C VAL A 185 2.61 1.27 1.37
N CYS A 186 1.85 0.70 2.32
CA CYS A 186 0.92 1.45 3.14
C CYS A 186 0.97 0.96 4.58
N CYS A 187 0.95 1.90 5.52
CA CYS A 187 0.84 1.61 6.95
C CYS A 187 -0.52 2.08 7.47
N PHE A 188 -1.25 1.16 8.09
CA PHE A 188 -2.53 1.42 8.74
C PHE A 188 -2.34 1.43 10.24
N SER A 189 -2.66 2.53 10.91
CA SER A 189 -2.63 2.60 12.38
C SER A 189 -4.04 2.60 12.95
N ALA A 190 -4.23 1.93 14.08
CA ALA A 190 -5.46 2.00 14.84
C ALA A 190 -5.71 3.45 15.30
N ILE A 191 -6.89 3.99 14.98
CA ILE A 191 -7.24 5.37 15.31
C ILE A 191 -7.60 5.48 16.79
N ASP A 192 -8.38 4.51 17.30
CA ASP A 192 -8.94 4.47 18.67
C ASP A 192 -9.29 3.02 19.09
N GLU A 193 -9.82 2.85 20.31
CA GLU A 193 -10.41 1.59 20.82
C GLU A 193 -11.60 1.07 19.97
N SER A 194 -12.16 1.93 19.10
CA SER A 194 -13.21 1.58 18.13
C SER A 194 -12.81 0.49 17.15
N GLY A 195 -11.51 0.21 17.00
CA GLY A 195 -11.00 -0.80 16.08
C GLY A 195 -10.96 -0.36 14.61
N ALA A 196 -11.20 0.92 14.33
CA ALA A 196 -11.00 1.51 13.01
C ALA A 196 -9.52 1.76 12.75
N TYR A 197 -9.09 1.53 11.51
CA TYR A 197 -7.73 1.80 11.06
C TYR A 197 -7.73 2.93 10.03
N ARG A 198 -6.65 3.71 10.03
CA ARG A 198 -6.41 4.76 9.04
C ARG A 198 -5.07 4.54 8.36
N ALA A 199 -5.07 4.68 7.03
CA ALA A 199 -3.84 4.77 6.26
C ALA A 199 -3.08 6.05 6.64
N ASN A 200 -1.89 5.88 7.21
CA ASN A 200 -1.00 6.95 7.65
C ASN A 200 0.15 7.19 6.68
N ILE A 201 0.59 6.14 5.99
CA ILE A 201 1.69 6.17 5.02
C ILE A 201 1.17 5.59 3.71
N PHE A 202 1.52 6.22 2.60
CA PHE A 202 1.25 5.73 1.25
C PHE A 202 2.43 6.10 0.35
N ASP A 203 3.24 5.10 -0.02
CA ASP A 203 4.49 5.29 -0.77
C ASP A 203 4.68 4.19 -1.82
N PRO A 204 5.07 4.50 -3.07
CA PRO A 204 5.19 5.84 -3.64
C PRO A 204 3.83 6.49 -3.87
N ALA A 205 3.78 7.82 -3.76
CA ALA A 205 2.55 8.61 -4.00
C ALA A 205 2.03 8.44 -5.44
N GLU A 206 2.93 8.25 -6.39
CA GLU A 206 2.62 7.82 -7.75
C GLU A 206 3.16 6.41 -7.98
N VAL A 207 2.40 5.55 -8.65
CA VAL A 207 2.81 4.18 -8.95
C VAL A 207 4.10 4.18 -9.78
N GLN A 208 5.14 3.52 -9.27
CA GLN A 208 6.44 3.40 -9.93
C GLN A 208 6.74 1.96 -10.30
N ALA A 209 7.34 1.79 -11.48
CA ALA A 209 7.85 0.49 -11.91
C ALA A 209 9.07 0.12 -11.06
N THR A 210 9.15 -1.15 -10.66
CA THR A 210 10.24 -1.68 -9.85
C THR A 210 10.61 -3.09 -10.28
N GLU A 211 11.72 -3.61 -9.77
CA GLU A 211 12.02 -5.04 -9.87
C GLU A 211 11.13 -5.84 -8.92
N ARG A 212 10.79 -7.07 -9.32
CA ARG A 212 9.93 -7.93 -8.50
C ARG A 212 10.71 -8.37 -7.25
N LEU A 213 10.28 -7.87 -6.09
CA LEU A 213 10.75 -8.41 -4.81
C LEU A 213 10.08 -9.77 -4.55
N HIS A 214 10.89 -10.77 -4.26
CA HIS A 214 10.43 -12.12 -3.95
C HIS A 214 10.41 -12.33 -2.44
N LEU A 215 9.46 -11.70 -1.77
CA LEU A 215 9.23 -11.95 -0.34
C LEU A 215 8.58 -13.33 -0.18
N PHE A 216 9.25 -14.22 0.53
CA PHE A 216 8.73 -15.52 0.92
C PHE A 216 8.52 -15.53 2.43
N ASP A 217 7.37 -16.04 2.86
CA ASP A 217 6.91 -15.99 4.26
C ASP A 217 7.89 -16.67 5.24
N LEU A 218 8.68 -17.64 4.78
CA LEU A 218 9.59 -18.44 5.61
C LEU A 218 11.07 -18.06 5.47
N GLU A 219 11.42 -17.12 4.59
CA GLU A 219 12.81 -16.77 4.30
C GLU A 219 13.08 -15.32 4.69
N ASP A 220 14.30 -15.05 5.12
CA ASP A 220 14.78 -13.69 5.30
C ASP A 220 15.06 -13.11 3.92
N PHE A 221 14.60 -11.87 3.69
CA PHE A 221 14.73 -11.19 2.43
C PHE A 221 15.87 -10.18 2.48
N VAL A 222 16.84 -10.36 1.60
CA VAL A 222 17.89 -9.38 1.38
C VAL A 222 17.52 -8.57 0.14
N LEU A 223 17.53 -7.24 0.27
CA LEU A 223 17.36 -6.35 -0.88
C LEU A 223 18.43 -6.67 -1.93
N PRO A 224 18.07 -6.86 -3.21
CA PRO A 224 19.06 -7.02 -4.26
C PRO A 224 19.91 -5.74 -4.33
N ASN A 225 21.24 -5.90 -4.30
CA ASN A 225 22.16 -4.80 -4.56
C ASN A 225 21.96 -4.35 -6.00
N VAL A 226 21.47 -3.12 -6.22
CA VAL A 226 21.41 -2.53 -7.56
C VAL A 226 22.84 -2.19 -7.96
N PRO A 227 23.41 -2.83 -9.00
CA PRO A 227 24.76 -2.49 -9.43
C PRO A 227 24.73 -1.14 -10.15
N VAL A 228 25.16 -0.08 -9.47
CA VAL A 228 25.59 1.14 -10.14
C VAL A 228 26.95 0.84 -10.76
N ASP A 229 27.01 0.85 -12.09
CA ASP A 229 28.23 0.82 -12.90
C ASP A 229 29.30 -0.20 -12.50
N GLY A 230 29.04 -1.48 -12.81
CA GLY A 230 30.10 -2.42 -13.24
C GLY A 230 31.21 -2.75 -12.24
N LYS A 231 31.08 -2.42 -10.95
CA LYS A 231 32.00 -2.86 -9.90
C LYS A 231 31.27 -3.70 -8.87
N ALA A 232 31.43 -5.01 -9.01
CA ALA A 232 31.12 -5.96 -7.96
C ALA A 232 32.20 -5.85 -6.86
N GLU A 233 32.02 -4.94 -5.91
CA GLU A 233 32.76 -4.97 -4.65
C GLU A 233 31.83 -5.38 -3.52
N LEU A 234 32.26 -6.45 -2.84
CA LEU A 234 31.73 -6.96 -1.59
C LEU A 234 31.97 -5.92 -0.49
N GLU A 235 31.05 -4.98 -0.30
CA GLU A 235 31.01 -4.15 0.89
C GLU A 235 29.58 -4.12 1.46
N GLU A 236 29.51 -4.17 2.78
CA GLU A 236 28.29 -4.22 3.56
C GLU A 236 27.45 -2.94 3.33
N SER A 237 26.25 -3.16 2.79
CA SER A 237 25.08 -2.26 2.76
C SER A 237 25.17 -0.93 2.00
N PRO A 238 24.54 -0.83 0.81
CA PRO A 238 23.91 0.40 0.37
C PRO A 238 22.42 0.33 0.71
N LYS A 239 22.05 0.59 1.98
CA LYS A 239 20.65 0.92 2.32
C LYS A 239 20.24 2.30 1.75
N GLU A 240 21.15 3.04 1.12
CA GLU A 240 20.97 4.44 0.71
C GLU A 240 20.15 4.67 -0.57
N ASP A 241 19.97 3.66 -1.44
CA ASP A 241 19.29 3.87 -2.74
C ASP A 241 17.82 3.44 -2.78
N TRP A 242 17.32 2.72 -1.76
CA TRP A 242 15.93 2.26 -1.74
C TRP A 242 15.03 3.26 -1.02
N PRO A 243 13.77 3.44 -1.47
CA PRO A 243 12.80 4.30 -0.79
C PRO A 243 12.66 3.92 0.69
N TYR A 244 12.69 4.92 1.57
CA TYR A 244 12.77 4.73 3.02
C TYR A 244 11.70 3.75 3.53
N TYR A 245 10.44 3.91 3.13
CA TYR A 245 9.34 3.06 3.60
C TYR A 245 9.42 1.63 3.09
N LEU A 246 10.00 1.41 1.91
CA LEU A 246 10.24 0.07 1.39
C LEU A 246 11.39 -0.62 2.14
N ALA A 247 12.49 0.11 2.39
CA ALA A 247 13.60 -0.40 3.19
C ALA A 247 13.17 -0.72 4.63
N ASP A 248 12.37 0.15 5.24
CA ASP A 248 11.81 -0.05 6.58
C ASP A 248 10.86 -1.25 6.63
N PHE A 249 9.98 -1.40 5.64
CA PHE A 249 9.10 -2.57 5.52
C PHE A 249 9.90 -3.88 5.47
N ILE A 250 10.98 -3.93 4.70
CA ILE A 250 11.82 -5.14 4.54
C ILE A 250 12.58 -5.45 5.82
N ASP A 251 13.08 -4.42 6.50
CA ASP A 251 13.72 -4.58 7.80
C ASP A 251 12.73 -5.16 8.82
N LEU A 252 11.53 -4.58 8.92
CA LEU A 252 10.45 -5.12 9.74
C LEU A 252 10.07 -6.56 9.33
N TRP A 253 10.03 -6.85 8.03
CA TRP A 253 9.72 -8.19 7.51
C TRP A 253 10.69 -9.23 8.06
N ASN A 254 12.00 -8.98 7.99
CA ASN A 254 13.03 -9.92 8.44
C ASN A 254 13.03 -10.15 9.94
N HIS A 255 12.50 -9.20 10.70
CA HIS A 255 12.41 -9.29 12.16
C HIS A 255 11.01 -9.60 12.67
N SER A 256 10.11 -9.98 11.78
CA SER A 256 8.76 -10.43 12.08
C SER A 256 8.64 -11.95 12.01
N ILE A 257 7.82 -12.52 12.89
CA ILE A 257 7.54 -13.95 12.91
C ILE A 257 6.48 -14.28 11.88
N SER A 258 6.70 -15.32 11.07
CA SER A 258 5.66 -15.78 10.14
C SER A 258 4.41 -16.24 10.88
N SER A 259 3.24 -15.81 10.41
CA SER A 259 1.93 -16.19 10.96
C SER A 259 1.72 -17.71 10.97
N ARG A 260 2.37 -18.45 10.07
CA ARG A 260 2.33 -19.92 10.00
C ARG A 260 2.95 -20.60 11.22
N LEU A 261 3.77 -19.89 11.98
CA LEU A 261 4.46 -20.42 13.16
C LEU A 261 3.65 -20.21 14.46
N ILE A 262 2.44 -19.63 14.34
CA ILE A 262 1.51 -19.40 15.45
C ILE A 262 0.78 -20.72 15.80
N ILE A 263 0.47 -20.92 17.08
CA ILE A 263 -0.16 -22.15 17.62
C ILE A 263 -1.57 -22.32 17.04
N ASP A 264 -2.36 -21.24 17.04
CA ASP A 264 -3.70 -21.17 16.47
C ASP A 264 -3.70 -20.45 15.12
N ALA A 265 -2.60 -20.58 14.35
CA ALA A 265 -2.57 -20.04 13.00
C ALA A 265 -3.81 -20.59 12.28
N PRO A 266 -4.76 -19.74 11.83
CA PRO A 266 -5.89 -20.23 11.06
C PRO A 266 -5.29 -21.03 9.93
N ALA A 267 -5.72 -22.29 9.79
CA ALA A 267 -5.16 -23.21 8.82
C ALA A 267 -5.06 -22.45 7.49
N PRO A 268 -3.89 -22.43 6.82
CA PRO A 268 -3.82 -21.85 5.49
C PRO A 268 -4.95 -22.52 4.74
N ALA A 269 -5.90 -21.73 4.23
CA ALA A 269 -7.10 -22.28 3.60
C ALA A 269 -6.64 -23.43 2.69
N ALA A 270 -6.98 -24.66 3.09
CA ALA A 270 -6.61 -25.81 2.31
C ALA A 270 -7.38 -25.66 1.00
N ALA A 271 -6.66 -25.71 -0.12
CA ALA A 271 -7.04 -25.19 -1.43
C ALA A 271 -6.74 -23.68 -1.56
N GLU A 272 -6.15 -23.17 -2.64
CA GLU A 272 -6.84 -23.10 -3.94
C GLU A 272 -8.38 -23.11 -3.81
N SER A 273 -8.90 -22.48 -2.74
CA SER A 273 -10.29 -22.11 -2.66
C SER A 273 -10.46 -21.12 -3.79
N PRO A 274 -11.31 -21.40 -4.78
CA PRO A 274 -11.61 -20.41 -5.80
C PRO A 274 -11.95 -19.15 -5.03
N VAL A 275 -11.27 -18.06 -5.36
CA VAL A 275 -11.61 -16.71 -4.93
C VAL A 275 -13.13 -16.69 -4.91
N LYS A 276 -13.74 -16.63 -3.71
CA LYS A 276 -15.18 -16.38 -3.60
C LYS A 276 -15.29 -14.90 -3.93
N ALA A 277 -15.12 -14.59 -5.22
CA ALA A 277 -15.49 -13.35 -5.82
C ALA A 277 -17.00 -13.30 -5.59
N THR A 278 -17.41 -12.60 -4.55
CA THR A 278 -18.78 -12.13 -4.45
C THR A 278 -18.93 -11.16 -5.62
N TYR A 279 -19.45 -11.68 -6.73
CA TYR A 279 -19.86 -10.91 -7.88
C TYR A 279 -21.16 -10.21 -7.49
N ASP A 280 -21.07 -8.98 -6.98
CA ASP A 280 -22.23 -8.09 -6.93
C ASP A 280 -22.44 -7.58 -8.37
N PHE A 281 -23.39 -8.19 -9.09
CA PHE A 281 -23.90 -7.73 -10.39
C PHE A 281 -25.02 -6.70 -10.19
#